data_AF-A0AAP6CYC2-F1
#
_entry.id   AF-A0AAP6CYC2-F1
#
_cell.length_a   1.000
_cell.length_b   1.000
_cell.length_c   1.000
_cell.angle_alpha   90.00
_cell.angle_beta   90.00
_cell.angle_gamma   90.00
#
_symmetry.space_group_name_H-M   'P 1'
#
loop_
_entity.id
_entity.type
_entity.pdbx_description
1 polymer ?
#
loop_
_entity_poly.entity_id
_entity_poly.type
_entity_poly.pdbx_seq_one_letter_code
_entity_poly.pdbx_strand_id
1 'polypeptide(L)'
;MSVNVLNQQKIDELSMEIGSDNVPVLFDIFLGEMDTYIENLSQLQGAERLAYSKEISHALKSSAASFGADRLCELAMSIDKKAKAGELTAESEELEAMFDLLHETRDAYRSWRQ
;
A
#
# COMPACT_ATOMS: atom_id res chain seq x y z
N MET A 1 -19.00 10.22 2.67
CA MET A 1 -18.20 10.52 3.87
C MET A 1 -16.76 10.25 3.49
N SER A 2 -15.93 11.27 3.40
CA SER A 2 -14.55 11.14 2.91
C SER A 2 -13.73 10.39 3.95
N VAL A 3 -13.51 9.10 3.72
CA VAL A 3 -12.68 8.24 4.55
C VAL A 3 -11.24 8.70 4.33
N ASN A 4 -10.64 9.37 5.31
CA ASN A 4 -9.25 9.81 5.22
C ASN A 4 -8.32 8.59 5.27
N VAL A 5 -8.03 8.03 4.10
CA VAL A 5 -6.95 7.04 3.92
C VAL A 5 -5.59 7.70 4.19
N LEU A 6 -5.52 9.03 4.06
CA LEU A 6 -4.35 9.88 4.22
C LEU A 6 -4.26 10.43 5.63
N ASN A 7 -3.17 10.12 6.33
CA ASN A 7 -2.81 10.74 7.59
C ASN A 7 -1.90 11.94 7.34
N GLN A 8 -2.50 13.13 7.33
CA GLN A 8 -1.80 14.40 7.13
C GLN A 8 -0.62 14.58 8.09
N GLN A 9 -0.73 14.13 9.34
CA GLN A 9 0.34 14.30 10.32
C GLN A 9 1.62 13.56 9.90
N LYS A 10 1.49 12.33 9.39
CA LYS A 10 2.63 11.56 8.87
C LYS A 10 3.19 12.13 7.58
N ILE A 11 2.33 12.66 6.71
CA ILE A 11 2.77 13.34 5.49
C ILE A 11 3.58 14.60 5.85
N ASP A 12 3.17 15.35 6.87
CA ASP A 12 3.92 16.49 7.40
C ASP A 12 5.27 16.06 8.00
N GLU A 13 5.30 15.00 8.82
CA GLU A 13 6.53 14.43 9.38
C GLU A 13 7.50 14.01 8.26
N LEU A 14 7.00 13.29 7.25
CA LEU A 14 7.79 12.91 6.08
C LEU A 14 8.28 14.14 5.32
N SER A 15 7.41 15.14 5.10
CA SER A 15 7.78 16.41 4.46
C SER A 15 8.90 17.13 5.20
N MET A 16 8.94 17.02 6.53
CA MET A 16 10.04 17.57 7.34
C MET A 16 11.33 16.75 7.23
N GLU A 17 11.24 15.41 7.10
CA GLU A 17 12.41 14.53 7.02
C GLU A 17 13.11 14.58 5.65
N ILE A 18 12.36 14.49 4.56
CA ILE A 18 12.91 14.42 3.19
C ILE A 18 12.74 15.71 2.39
N GLY A 19 11.99 16.68 2.89
CA GLY A 19 11.66 17.92 2.21
C GLY A 19 10.34 17.84 1.42
N SER A 20 9.50 18.86 1.56
CA SER A 20 8.19 18.98 0.89
C SER A 20 8.27 18.88 -0.63
N ASP A 21 9.40 19.23 -1.24
CA ASP A 21 9.63 19.13 -2.69
C ASP A 21 9.85 17.68 -3.16
N ASN A 22 10.31 16.80 -2.27
CA ASN A 22 10.57 15.38 -2.58
C ASN A 22 9.35 14.49 -2.33
N VAL A 23 8.42 14.94 -1.50
CA VAL A 23 7.20 14.21 -1.15
C VAL A 23 6.34 13.87 -2.38
N PRO A 24 6.02 14.82 -3.28
CA PRO A 24 5.27 14.52 -4.51
C PRO A 24 5.99 13.53 -5.43
N VAL A 25 7.33 13.58 -5.49
CA VAL A 25 8.14 12.69 -6.34
C VAL A 25 8.06 11.26 -5.84
N LEU A 26 8.25 11.07 -4.52
CA LEU A 26 8.09 9.75 -3.91
C LEU A 26 6.65 9.24 -4.02
N PHE A 27 5.66 10.12 -3.91
CA PHE A 27 4.27 9.72 -4.17
C PHE A 27 4.05 9.26 -5.60
N ASP A 28 4.65 9.91 -6.59
CA ASP A 28 4.54 9.51 -8.00
C ASP A 28 5.16 8.12 -8.23
N ILE A 29 6.35 7.88 -7.65
CA ILE A 29 7.02 6.57 -7.68
C ILE A 29 6.15 5.52 -6.99
N PHE A 30 5.65 5.82 -5.79
CA PHE A 30 4.84 4.90 -5.00
C PHE A 30 3.52 4.56 -5.69
N LEU A 31 2.85 5.53 -6.32
CA LEU A 31 1.64 5.31 -7.11
C LEU A 31 1.94 4.42 -8.32
N GLY A 32 3.04 4.67 -9.04
CA GLY A 32 3.46 3.84 -10.17
C GLY A 32 3.82 2.41 -9.76
N GLU A 33 4.50 2.24 -8.63
CA GLU A 33 4.79 0.94 -8.04
C GLU A 33 3.49 0.23 -7.64
N MET A 34 2.53 0.93 -7.03
CA MET A 34 1.23 0.36 -6.68
C MET A 34 0.44 -0.15 -7.90
N ASP A 35 0.39 0.61 -9.00
CA ASP A 35 -0.25 0.12 -10.24
C ASP A 35 0.47 -1.15 -10.75
N THR A 36 1.80 -1.17 -10.68
CA THR A 36 2.59 -2.38 -11.02
C THR A 36 2.27 -3.55 -10.08
N TYR A 37 2.06 -3.30 -8.79
CA TYR A 37 1.69 -4.34 -7.82
C TYR A 37 0.31 -4.93 -8.13
N ILE A 38 -0.67 -4.07 -8.42
CA ILE A 38 -2.03 -4.44 -8.84
C ILE A 38 -1.97 -5.31 -10.11
N GLU A 39 -1.22 -4.88 -11.13
CA GLU A 39 -1.08 -5.66 -12.37
C GLU A 39 -0.48 -7.03 -12.11
N ASN A 40 0.64 -7.10 -11.40
CA ASN A 40 1.33 -8.34 -11.09
C ASN A 40 0.45 -9.29 -10.26
N LEU A 41 -0.23 -8.81 -9.22
CA LEU A 41 -1.13 -9.66 -8.44
C LEU A 41 -2.30 -10.22 -9.25
N SER A 42 -2.73 -9.51 -10.30
CA SER A 42 -3.80 -9.98 -11.20
C SER A 42 -3.28 -11.07 -12.16
N GLN A 43 -2.00 -10.99 -12.55
CA GLN A 43 -1.36 -11.94 -13.46
C GLN A 43 -0.82 -13.18 -12.73
N LEU A 44 -0.28 -12.99 -11.52
CA LEU A 44 0.31 -14.06 -10.71
C LEU A 44 -0.79 -14.89 -10.05
N GLN A 45 -0.55 -16.20 -9.93
CA GLN A 45 -1.49 -17.13 -9.31
C GLN A 45 -0.77 -18.14 -8.40
N GLY A 46 -1.52 -18.76 -7.48
CA GLY A 46 -0.99 -19.77 -6.58
C GLY A 46 0.18 -19.28 -5.72
N ALA A 47 1.29 -20.02 -5.75
CA ALA A 47 2.46 -19.74 -4.91
C ALA A 47 3.19 -18.43 -5.27
N GLU A 48 3.18 -18.04 -6.55
CA GLU A 48 3.84 -16.80 -7.00
C GLU A 48 3.09 -15.56 -6.49
N ARG A 49 1.76 -15.58 -6.59
CA ARG A 49 0.90 -14.53 -6.00
C ARG A 49 1.14 -14.41 -4.50
N LEU A 50 1.31 -15.53 -3.81
CA LEU A 50 1.59 -15.55 -2.39
C LEU A 50 2.95 -14.90 -2.06
N ALA A 51 4.01 -15.30 -2.76
CA ALA A 51 5.35 -14.73 -2.57
C ALA A 51 5.35 -13.22 -2.84
N TYR A 52 4.72 -12.82 -3.94
CA TYR A 52 4.62 -11.42 -4.35
C TYR A 52 3.81 -10.59 -3.34
N SER A 53 2.67 -11.11 -2.87
CA SER A 53 1.83 -10.44 -1.86
C SER A 53 2.59 -10.14 -0.57
N LYS A 54 3.51 -11.01 -0.19
CA LYS A 54 4.36 -10.85 0.98
C LYS A 54 5.40 -9.76 0.78
N GLU A 55 5.98 -9.70 -0.43
CA GLU A 55 6.97 -8.70 -0.81
C GLU A 55 6.35 -7.30 -0.83
N ILE A 56 5.23 -7.14 -1.52
CA ILE A 56 4.51 -5.86 -1.55
C ILE A 56 3.97 -5.49 -0.17
N SER A 57 3.54 -6.44 0.67
CA SER A 57 3.14 -6.12 2.04
C SER A 57 4.30 -5.53 2.83
N HIS A 58 5.51 -6.04 2.65
CA HIS A 58 6.68 -5.46 3.32
C HIS A 58 7.00 -4.05 2.81
N ALA A 59 6.96 -3.84 1.49
CA ALA A 59 7.17 -2.53 0.88
C ALA A 59 6.08 -1.53 1.31
N LEU A 60 4.81 -1.90 1.15
CA LEU A 60 3.65 -1.12 1.55
C LEU A 60 3.67 -0.80 3.04
N LYS A 61 4.05 -1.72 3.92
CA LYS A 61 4.17 -1.41 5.36
C LYS A 61 5.16 -0.27 5.62
N SER A 62 6.33 -0.32 4.99
CA SER A 62 7.36 0.72 5.15
C SER A 62 6.91 2.04 4.52
N SER A 63 6.43 1.98 3.28
CA SER A 63 5.97 3.14 2.54
C SER A 63 4.75 3.78 3.22
N ALA A 64 3.71 3.01 3.51
CA ALA A 64 2.49 3.49 4.16
C ALA A 64 2.73 4.08 5.54
N ALA A 65 3.67 3.54 6.31
CA ALA A 65 4.08 4.12 7.60
C ALA A 65 4.65 5.53 7.43
N SER A 66 5.50 5.73 6.41
CA SER A 66 6.09 7.04 6.08
C SER A 66 5.09 8.00 5.44
N PHE A 67 4.25 7.50 4.54
CA PHE A 67 3.33 8.31 3.72
C PHE A 67 1.99 8.61 4.39
N GLY A 68 1.74 8.06 5.58
CA GLY A 68 0.48 8.25 6.30
C GLY A 68 -0.68 7.41 5.76
N ALA A 69 -0.43 6.36 4.99
CA ALA A 69 -1.46 5.45 4.52
C ALA A 69 -1.80 4.39 5.58
N ASP A 70 -2.32 4.82 6.74
CA ASP A 70 -2.49 3.94 7.92
C ASP A 70 -3.26 2.66 7.60
N ARG A 71 -4.31 2.73 6.78
CA ARG A 71 -5.07 1.55 6.34
C ARG A 71 -4.21 0.53 5.59
N LEU A 72 -3.34 1.01 4.70
CA LEU A 72 -2.45 0.16 3.92
C LEU A 72 -1.41 -0.49 4.83
N CYS A 73 -0.92 0.26 5.83
CA CYS A 73 -0.01 -0.28 6.83
C CYS A 73 -0.68 -1.38 7.67
N GLU A 74 -1.90 -1.16 8.15
CA GLU A 74 -2.67 -2.17 8.89
C GLU A 74 -2.88 -3.44 8.07
N LEU A 75 -3.27 -3.28 6.80
CA LEU A 75 -3.54 -4.41 5.93
C LEU A 75 -2.27 -5.18 5.59
N ALA A 76 -1.18 -4.48 5.26
CA ALA A 76 0.13 -5.07 5.05
C ALA A 76 0.63 -5.85 6.28
N MET A 77 0.38 -5.33 7.49
CA MET A 77 0.67 -6.05 8.72
C MET A 77 -0.18 -7.31 8.89
N SER A 78 -1.46 -7.26 8.53
CA SER A 78 -2.35 -8.42 8.54
C SER A 78 -1.86 -9.52 7.59
N ILE A 79 -1.51 -9.14 6.35
CA ILE A 79 -0.99 -10.05 5.34
C ILE A 79 0.34 -10.67 5.79
N ASP A 80 1.29 -9.89 6.30
CA ASP A 80 2.57 -10.42 6.81
C ASP A 80 2.35 -11.41 7.96
N LYS A 81 1.39 -11.11 8.87
CA LYS A 81 1.05 -11.99 9.98
C LYS A 81 0.44 -13.30 9.51
N LYS A 82 -0.52 -13.28 8.59
CA LYS A 82 -1.11 -14.48 8.00
C LYS A 82 -0.11 -15.27 7.16
N ALA A 83 0.77 -14.58 6.41
CA ALA A 83 1.83 -15.20 5.62
C ALA A 83 2.84 -15.94 6.51
N LYS A 84 3.12 -15.42 7.71
CA LYS A 84 3.96 -16.09 8.71
C LYS A 84 3.25 -17.25 9.39
N ALA A 85 1.94 -17.14 9.61
CA ALA A 85 1.11 -18.21 10.16
C ALA A 85 0.86 -19.35 9.15
N GLY A 86 1.11 -19.12 7.86
CA GLY A 86 0.77 -20.07 6.79
C GLY A 86 -0.72 -20.12 6.47
N GLU A 87 -1.48 -19.12 6.94
CA GLU A 87 -2.93 -18.98 6.73
C GLU A 87 -3.24 -18.10 5.51
N LEU A 88 -2.24 -17.39 4.97
CA LEU A 88 -2.40 -16.64 3.74
C LEU A 88 -2.42 -17.59 2.55
N THR A 89 -3.49 -17.52 1.77
CA THR A 89 -3.68 -18.21 0.50
C THR A 89 -3.80 -17.20 -0.65
N ALA A 90 -3.58 -17.63 -1.88
CA ALA A 90 -3.70 -16.77 -3.07
C ALA A 90 -5.11 -16.18 -3.27
N GLU A 91 -6.11 -16.80 -2.66
CA GLU A 91 -7.54 -16.42 -2.69
C GLU A 91 -8.00 -15.86 -1.33
N SER A 92 -7.08 -15.35 -0.51
CA SER A 92 -7.47 -14.76 0.78
C SER A 92 -8.26 -13.48 0.56
N GLU A 93 -9.31 -13.27 1.36
CA GLU A 93 -10.04 -12.00 1.41
C GLU A 93 -9.11 -10.82 1.68
N GLU A 94 -7.98 -11.01 2.37
CA GLU A 94 -6.98 -9.95 2.56
C GLU A 94 -6.33 -9.48 1.26
N LEU A 95 -6.15 -10.37 0.28
CA LEU A 95 -5.58 -9.99 -1.01
C LEU A 95 -6.56 -9.16 -1.83
N GLU A 96 -7.85 -9.52 -1.80
CA GLU A 96 -8.91 -8.72 -2.42
C GLU A 96 -9.05 -7.37 -1.71
N ALA A 97 -9.11 -7.37 -0.38
CA ALA A 97 -9.15 -6.15 0.41
C ALA A 97 -7.93 -5.25 0.13
N MET A 98 -6.77 -5.83 -0.19
CA MET A 98 -5.57 -5.08 -0.54
C MET A 98 -5.68 -4.44 -1.91
N PHE A 99 -6.25 -5.15 -2.88
CA PHE A 99 -6.56 -4.55 -4.18
C PHE A 99 -7.50 -3.35 -4.05
N ASP A 100 -8.62 -3.52 -3.34
CA ASP A 100 -9.58 -2.44 -3.14
C ASP A 100 -8.93 -1.25 -2.44
N LEU A 101 -8.17 -1.52 -1.38
CA LEU A 101 -7.51 -0.48 -0.62
C LEU A 101 -6.39 0.23 -1.39
N LEU A 102 -5.64 -0.49 -2.24
CA LEU A 102 -4.65 0.11 -3.15
C LEU A 102 -5.32 1.08 -4.12
N HIS A 103 -6.46 0.69 -4.70
CA HIS A 103 -7.26 1.57 -5.55
C HIS A 103 -7.77 2.79 -4.80
N GLU A 104 -8.37 2.62 -3.63
CA GLU A 104 -8.86 3.72 -2.78
C GLU A 104 -7.74 4.68 -2.40
N THR A 105 -6.59 4.14 -1.99
CA THR A 105 -5.42 4.93 -1.60
C THR A 105 -4.90 5.73 -2.79
N ARG A 106 -4.76 5.08 -3.96
CA ARG A 106 -4.30 5.73 -5.19
C ARG A 106 -5.22 6.88 -5.57
N ASP A 107 -6.53 6.66 -5.58
CA ASP A 107 -7.52 7.70 -5.90
C ASP A 107 -7.52 8.83 -4.86
N ALA A 108 -7.36 8.52 -3.57
CA ALA A 108 -7.23 9.52 -2.51
C ALA A 108 -5.99 10.40 -2.70
N TYR A 109 -4.81 9.82 -2.97
CA TYR A 109 -3.59 10.60 -3.26
C TYR A 109 -3.72 11.43 -4.53
N ARG A 110 -4.34 10.87 -5.58
CA ARG A 110 -4.58 11.60 -6.83
C ARG A 110 -5.46 12.82 -6.61
N SER A 111 -6.52 12.66 -5.81
CA SER A 111 -7.42 13.74 -5.45
C SER A 111 -6.78 14.75 -4.49
N TRP A 112 -5.86 14.34 -3.62
CA TRP A 112 -5.13 15.25 -2.72
C TRP A 112 -4.13 16.13 -3.48
N ARG A 113 -3.60 15.65 -4.61
CA ARG A 113 -2.71 16.41 -5.50
C ARG A 113 -3.41 17.49 -6.33
N GLN A 114 -4.74 17.52 -6.37
CA GLN A 114 -5.54 18.34 -7.29
C GLN A 114 -6.15 19.55 -6.58
#